data_AF-S4Y309-F1
#
_entry.id   AF-S4Y309-F1
#
_cell.length_a   1.000
_cell.length_b   1.000
_cell.length_c   1.000
_cell.angle_alpha   90.00
_cell.angle_beta   90.00
_cell.angle_gamma   90.00
#
_symmetry.space_group_name_H-M   'P 1'
#
loop_
_entity.id
_entity.type
_entity.pdbx_description
1 polymer ?
#
loop_
_entity_poly.entity_id
_entity_poly.type
_entity_poly.pdbx_seq_one_letter_code
_entity_poly.pdbx_strand_id
1 'polypeptide(L)'
;MIDLPRRALTPALPPLFWVVLWSSGGGCYDNPEPQVSGKAVVTLDGQELVIDTGDNGTKVVDLYDDGVSGACVVRREGEISVVVERDDKAGFWHINPMAQDGRPHVSVTIDADLYQGPCAITVEEQPTDIYEADVTAGPCDAIRLFDGAKVRLETATFHVRDCLGTK
;
A
#
# COMPACT_ATOMS: atom_id res chain seq x y z
N MET A 1 -55.11 -22.93 -57.95
CA MET A 1 -54.29 -23.58 -56.91
C MET A 1 -53.07 -22.71 -56.68
N ILE A 2 -52.91 -22.21 -55.43
CA ILE A 2 -51.64 -22.09 -54.69
C ILE A 2 -50.64 -21.05 -55.24
N ASP A 3 -50.02 -20.11 -54.51
CA ASP A 3 -50.12 -19.57 -53.15
C ASP A 3 -49.40 -18.21 -53.19
N LEU A 4 -49.80 -17.27 -52.34
CA LEU A 4 -49.04 -16.05 -52.04
C LEU A 4 -47.92 -16.38 -51.04
N PRO A 5 -46.77 -15.68 -51.12
CA PRO A 5 -46.10 -15.32 -49.87
C PRO A 5 -45.92 -13.81 -49.76
N ARG A 6 -46.63 -13.25 -48.77
CA ARG A 6 -46.20 -12.09 -48.00
C ARG A 6 -44.88 -12.43 -47.29
N ARG A 7 -43.88 -11.55 -47.35
CA ARG A 7 -42.85 -11.37 -46.31
C ARG A 7 -42.26 -9.97 -46.51
N ALA A 8 -42.74 -9.00 -45.74
CA ALA A 8 -42.27 -8.65 -44.40
C ALA A 8 -41.05 -7.73 -44.48
N LEU A 9 -41.32 -6.44 -44.38
CA LEU A 9 -40.35 -5.39 -44.03
C LEU A 9 -39.82 -5.69 -42.63
N THR A 10 -38.53 -5.97 -42.52
CA THR A 10 -37.83 -6.06 -41.24
C THR A 10 -37.34 -4.66 -40.87
N PRO A 11 -37.80 -4.05 -39.77
CA PRO A 11 -37.17 -2.84 -39.26
C PRO A 11 -35.86 -3.22 -38.57
N ALA A 12 -34.74 -2.69 -39.06
CA ALA A 12 -33.45 -2.78 -38.39
C ALA A 12 -33.50 -1.88 -37.14
N LEU A 13 -33.52 -2.50 -35.96
CA LEU A 13 -33.29 -1.82 -34.68
C LEU A 13 -31.80 -1.43 -34.58
N PRO A 14 -31.47 -0.21 -34.10
CA PRO A 14 -30.09 0.17 -33.89
C PRO A 14 -29.51 -0.58 -32.67
N PRO A 15 -28.21 -0.89 -32.65
CA PRO A 15 -27.56 -1.47 -31.48
C PRO A 15 -27.55 -0.44 -30.35
N LEU A 16 -28.21 -0.79 -29.25
CA LEU A 16 -28.11 -0.08 -27.97
C LEU A 16 -26.63 -0.10 -27.52
N PHE A 17 -25.97 1.06 -27.66
CA PHE A 17 -24.71 1.34 -26.98
C PHE A 17 -24.99 1.34 -25.47
N TRP A 18 -24.69 0.22 -24.82
CA TRP A 18 -24.60 0.16 -23.37
C TRP A 18 -23.34 0.93 -22.96
N VAL A 19 -23.52 2.22 -22.67
CA VAL A 19 -22.53 2.99 -21.92
C VAL A 19 -22.57 2.43 -20.50
N VAL A 20 -21.67 1.50 -20.20
CA VAL A 20 -21.39 1.10 -18.82
C VAL A 20 -20.72 2.30 -18.18
N LEU A 21 -21.48 3.12 -17.46
CA LEU A 21 -20.92 4.11 -16.55
C LEU A 21 -20.17 3.34 -15.46
N TRP A 22 -18.86 3.18 -15.64
CA TRP A 22 -17.97 2.75 -14.57
C TRP A 22 -18.03 3.81 -13.49
N SER A 23 -18.72 3.50 -12.41
CA SER A 23 -18.78 4.31 -11.19
C SER A 23 -17.51 4.03 -10.37
N SER A 24 -16.33 4.24 -10.96
CA SER A 24 -15.08 4.23 -10.21
C SER A 24 -14.91 5.60 -9.56
N GLY A 25 -15.57 5.83 -8.43
CA GLY A 25 -15.55 7.14 -7.77
C GLY A 25 -15.96 7.17 -6.31
N GLY A 26 -16.06 6.01 -5.64
CA GLY A 26 -16.45 5.94 -4.22
C GLY A 26 -15.28 5.89 -3.23
N GLY A 27 -14.04 5.67 -3.70
CA GLY A 27 -12.94 5.22 -2.86
C GLY A 27 -12.66 6.05 -1.61
N CYS A 28 -12.52 7.36 -1.77
CA CYS A 28 -12.21 8.27 -0.67
C CYS A 28 -13.43 8.97 -0.05
N TYR A 29 -14.62 8.78 -0.61
CA TYR A 29 -15.83 9.38 -0.07
C TYR A 29 -16.38 8.56 1.10
N ASP A 30 -16.22 7.23 1.03
CA ASP A 30 -16.73 6.29 2.03
C ASP A 30 -15.74 6.03 3.17
N ASN A 31 -14.43 6.17 2.94
CA ASN A 31 -13.41 6.16 4.00
C ASN A 31 -12.29 7.16 3.70
N PRO A 32 -12.24 8.31 4.41
CA PRO A 32 -11.21 9.33 4.18
C PRO A 32 -9.89 9.05 4.89
N GLU A 33 -9.83 8.05 5.78
CA GLU A 33 -8.65 7.77 6.59
C GLU A 33 -7.61 6.98 5.81
N PRO A 34 -6.30 7.26 6.02
CA PRO A 34 -5.24 6.46 5.43
C PRO A 34 -5.34 5.00 5.86
N GLN A 35 -5.21 4.09 4.89
CA GLN A 35 -5.24 2.66 5.13
C GLN A 35 -3.93 2.02 4.71
N VAL A 36 -3.52 1.00 5.46
CA VAL A 36 -2.34 0.20 5.16
C VAL A 36 -2.68 -1.27 5.32
N SER A 37 -2.20 -2.10 4.40
CA SER A 37 -2.09 -3.55 4.60
C SER A 37 -0.73 -3.99 4.10
N GLY A 38 -0.16 -5.02 4.71
CA GLY A 38 1.12 -5.57 4.28
C GLY A 38 1.97 -6.11 5.40
N LYS A 39 3.25 -6.30 5.07
CA LYS A 39 4.23 -7.00 5.90
C LYS A 39 5.62 -6.46 5.66
N ALA A 40 6.42 -6.44 6.71
CA ALA A 40 7.86 -6.31 6.58
C ALA A 40 8.61 -7.38 7.37
N VAL A 41 9.79 -7.71 6.87
CA VAL A 41 10.67 -8.75 7.39
C VAL A 41 12.07 -8.17 7.53
N VAL A 42 12.65 -8.33 8.71
CA VAL A 42 14.02 -7.93 9.00
C VAL A 42 14.81 -9.10 9.56
N THR A 43 16.11 -9.12 9.27
CA THR A 43 17.06 -10.07 9.86
C THR A 43 17.98 -9.31 10.82
N LEU A 44 18.01 -9.72 12.08
CA LEU A 44 18.93 -9.23 13.11
C LEU A 44 19.65 -10.43 13.73
N ASP A 45 20.99 -10.42 13.71
CA ASP A 45 21.83 -11.50 14.25
C ASP A 45 21.47 -12.91 13.74
N GLY A 46 20.99 -13.00 12.49
CA GLY A 46 20.56 -14.24 11.85
C GLY A 46 19.15 -14.72 12.22
N GLN A 47 18.42 -13.96 13.04
CA GLN A 47 17.02 -14.20 13.36
C GLN A 47 16.12 -13.33 12.49
N GLU A 48 15.09 -13.95 11.88
CA GLU A 48 14.03 -13.26 11.19
C GLU A 48 13.00 -12.70 12.18
N LEU A 49 12.64 -11.43 12.01
CA LEU A 49 11.59 -10.75 12.75
C LEU A 49 10.59 -10.16 11.77
N VAL A 50 9.31 -10.19 12.12
CA VAL A 50 8.21 -9.84 11.21
C VAL A 50 7.27 -8.86 11.88
N ILE A 51 6.88 -7.82 11.13
CA ILE A 51 5.69 -7.02 11.40
C ILE A 51 4.67 -7.30 10.31
N ASP A 52 3.43 -7.60 10.72
CA ASP A 52 2.36 -8.09 9.87
C ASP A 52 1.06 -7.40 10.31
N THR A 53 0.36 -6.79 9.37
CA THR A 53 -0.93 -6.12 9.61
C THR A 53 -2.07 -7.09 9.95
N GLY A 54 -1.87 -8.39 9.71
CA GLY A 54 -2.82 -9.48 9.94
C GLY A 54 -3.09 -10.25 8.65
N ASP A 55 -3.50 -11.51 8.78
CA ASP A 55 -3.81 -12.40 7.64
C ASP A 55 -2.71 -12.44 6.57
N ASN A 56 -1.46 -12.56 7.02
CA ASN A 56 -0.27 -12.57 6.16
C ASN A 56 -0.12 -11.27 5.34
N GLY A 57 -0.40 -10.13 5.96
CA GLY A 57 -0.31 -8.80 5.37
C GLY A 57 -1.51 -8.39 4.53
N THR A 58 -2.65 -9.06 4.67
CA THR A 58 -3.87 -8.74 3.90
C THR A 58 -4.95 -8.05 4.71
N LYS A 59 -4.85 -8.06 6.05
CA LYS A 59 -5.74 -7.28 6.91
C LYS A 59 -5.41 -5.79 6.73
N VAL A 60 -6.43 -5.01 6.39
CA VAL A 60 -6.35 -3.55 6.35
C VAL A 60 -6.39 -3.02 7.78
N VAL A 61 -5.47 -2.10 8.09
CA VAL A 61 -5.38 -1.38 9.36
C VAL A 61 -5.36 0.13 9.11
N ASP A 62 -5.82 0.89 10.08
CA ASP A 62 -5.77 2.35 10.10
C ASP A 62 -5.00 2.86 11.34
N LEU A 63 -5.03 4.17 11.57
CA LEU A 63 -4.33 4.84 12.66
C LEU A 63 -4.88 4.51 14.06
N TYR A 64 -6.09 3.95 14.14
CA TYR A 64 -6.84 3.73 15.38
C TYR A 64 -7.06 2.25 15.70
N ASP A 65 -6.52 1.36 14.86
CA ASP A 65 -6.67 -0.08 15.00
C ASP A 65 -5.87 -0.60 16.22
N ASP A 66 -6.54 -1.35 17.11
CA ASP A 66 -5.92 -1.93 18.29
C ASP A 66 -4.93 -3.05 17.90
N GLY A 67 -3.72 -3.03 18.46
CA GLY A 67 -2.70 -4.05 18.33
C GLY A 67 -1.68 -3.78 17.22
N VAL A 68 -2.14 -3.52 15.99
CA VAL A 68 -1.28 -3.08 14.87
C VAL A 68 -1.98 -1.96 14.12
N SER A 69 -1.35 -0.79 14.09
CA SER A 69 -1.86 0.40 13.40
C SER A 69 -1.01 0.72 12.16
N GLY A 70 -1.61 1.46 11.24
CA GLY A 70 -0.97 1.86 10.00
C GLY A 70 -1.36 3.27 9.57
N ALA A 71 -0.41 3.97 8.96
CA ALA A 71 -0.63 5.27 8.35
C ALA A 71 0.19 5.39 7.07
N CYS A 72 -0.28 6.16 6.11
CA CYS A 72 0.48 6.41 4.90
C CYS A 72 0.29 7.85 4.39
N VAL A 73 1.30 8.32 3.68
CA VAL A 73 1.27 9.51 2.84
C VAL A 73 1.86 9.13 1.50
N VAL A 74 1.10 9.26 0.41
CA VAL A 74 1.57 8.96 -0.95
C VAL A 74 1.28 10.17 -1.84
N ARG A 75 2.33 10.91 -2.24
CA ARG A 75 2.18 12.13 -3.04
C ARG A 75 2.96 12.04 -4.35
N ARG A 76 2.44 12.70 -5.40
CA ARG A 76 3.04 12.73 -6.74
C ARG A 76 4.46 13.31 -6.80
N GLU A 77 4.85 14.12 -5.83
CA GLU A 77 6.17 14.78 -5.81
C GLU A 77 7.27 13.88 -5.24
N GLY A 78 7.01 12.58 -5.08
CA GLY A 78 7.95 11.62 -4.54
C GLY A 78 8.10 11.69 -3.02
N GLU A 79 7.12 12.33 -2.35
CA GLU A 79 6.97 12.25 -0.91
C GLU A 79 6.14 11.00 -0.57
N ILE A 80 6.77 10.08 0.15
CA ILE A 80 6.17 8.83 0.61
C ILE A 80 6.53 8.61 2.08
N SER A 81 5.57 8.14 2.87
CA SER A 81 5.80 7.56 4.18
C SER A 81 4.76 6.48 4.43
N VAL A 82 5.19 5.29 4.85
CA VAL A 82 4.28 4.21 5.23
C VAL A 82 4.67 3.73 6.62
N VAL A 83 3.89 4.11 7.63
CA VAL A 83 4.12 3.74 9.01
C VAL A 83 3.29 2.52 9.33
N VAL A 84 3.92 1.49 9.90
CA VAL A 84 3.23 0.38 10.55
C VAL A 84 3.82 0.20 11.93
N GLU A 85 2.97 0.17 12.95
CA GLU A 85 3.36 0.09 14.37
C GLU A 85 2.57 -1.00 15.11
N ARG A 86 3.23 -1.73 15.99
CA ARG A 86 2.61 -2.68 16.93
C ARG A 86 2.60 -2.11 18.35
N ASP A 87 1.46 -2.23 19.03
CA ASP A 87 1.23 -1.60 20.34
C ASP A 87 2.03 -2.21 21.50
N ASP A 88 2.33 -3.51 21.44
CA ASP A 88 3.09 -4.20 22.50
C ASP A 88 4.56 -3.74 22.57
N LYS A 89 5.04 -3.04 21.52
CA LYS A 89 6.39 -2.52 21.34
C LYS A 89 7.50 -3.55 21.63
N ALA A 90 7.23 -4.84 21.40
CA ALA A 90 8.16 -5.93 21.62
C ALA A 90 8.69 -6.49 20.29
N GLY A 91 9.99 -6.80 20.22
CA GLY A 91 10.63 -7.28 19.01
C GLY A 91 10.54 -6.24 17.89
N PHE A 92 10.32 -6.66 16.64
CA PHE A 92 10.13 -5.74 15.52
C PHE A 92 8.72 -5.13 15.55
N TRP A 93 8.62 -3.89 16.00
CA TRP A 93 7.34 -3.24 16.28
C TRP A 93 7.07 -1.97 15.48
N HIS A 94 8.05 -1.40 14.77
CA HIS A 94 7.80 -0.23 13.93
C HIS A 94 8.65 -0.24 12.66
N ILE A 95 8.03 0.09 11.53
CA ILE A 95 8.72 0.36 10.27
C ILE A 95 8.14 1.60 9.60
N ASN A 96 9.03 2.38 8.99
CA ASN A 96 8.67 3.50 8.13
C ASN A 96 9.60 3.57 6.90
N PRO A 97 9.23 2.98 5.75
CA PRO A 97 9.80 3.32 4.47
C PRO A 97 9.31 4.71 4.07
N MET A 98 10.25 5.61 3.84
CA MET A 98 9.94 7.00 3.52
C MET A 98 10.90 7.59 2.50
N ALA A 99 10.40 8.50 1.67
CA ALA A 99 11.22 9.35 0.83
C ALA A 99 10.74 10.79 0.98
N GLN A 100 11.69 11.67 1.28
CA GLN A 100 11.49 13.11 1.36
C GLN A 100 12.56 13.76 0.49
N ASP A 101 12.18 14.72 -0.34
CA ASP A 101 13.08 15.40 -1.29
C ASP A 101 13.89 14.42 -2.17
N GLY A 102 13.26 13.31 -2.57
CA GLY A 102 13.90 12.26 -3.37
C GLY A 102 14.98 11.46 -2.64
N ARG A 103 14.97 11.46 -1.30
CA ARG A 103 15.92 10.69 -0.46
C ARG A 103 15.21 9.51 0.19
N PRO A 104 15.17 8.34 -0.48
CA PRO A 104 14.48 7.17 0.06
C PRO A 104 15.33 6.51 1.16
N HIS A 105 14.68 6.22 2.29
CA HIS A 105 15.28 5.64 3.47
C HIS A 105 14.24 4.87 4.28
N VAL A 106 14.71 4.06 5.22
CA VAL A 106 13.86 3.30 6.14
C VAL A 106 14.23 3.63 7.58
N SER A 107 13.23 3.63 8.45
CA SER A 107 13.40 3.56 9.89
C SER A 107 12.76 2.27 10.39
N VAL A 108 13.46 1.50 11.21
CA VAL A 108 13.02 0.24 11.80
C VAL A 108 13.27 0.32 13.31
N THR A 109 12.28 -0.03 14.12
CA THR A 109 12.45 -0.13 15.57
C THR A 109 12.26 -1.56 16.03
N ILE A 110 13.27 -2.08 16.73
CA ILE A 110 13.27 -3.41 17.32
C ILE A 110 13.53 -3.24 18.82
N ASP A 111 12.63 -3.71 19.67
CA ASP A 111 12.66 -3.48 21.12
C ASP A 111 12.82 -1.99 21.47
N ALA A 112 13.96 -1.55 21.98
CA ALA A 112 14.20 -0.13 22.30
C ALA A 112 15.09 0.57 21.26
N ASP A 113 15.45 -0.13 20.18
CA ASP A 113 16.52 0.27 19.28
C ASP A 113 16.00 0.73 17.92
N LEU A 114 16.38 1.96 17.55
CA LEU A 114 16.08 2.55 16.26
C LEU A 114 17.25 2.33 15.28
N TYR A 115 16.93 1.74 14.14
CA TYR A 115 17.83 1.54 13.00
C TYR A 115 17.35 2.38 11.83
N GLN A 116 18.26 3.08 11.16
CA GLN A 116 17.95 3.92 10.01
C GLN A 116 18.97 3.73 8.89
N GLY A 117 18.55 3.83 7.64
CA GLY A 117 19.46 3.69 6.52
C GLY A 117 18.85 4.04 5.18
N PRO A 118 19.68 4.35 4.17
CA PRO A 118 19.21 4.52 2.80
C PRO A 118 18.64 3.19 2.30
N CYS A 119 17.50 3.26 1.64
CA CYS A 119 16.84 2.09 1.10
C CYS A 119 16.10 2.47 -0.17
N ALA A 120 16.23 1.69 -1.23
CA ALA A 120 15.41 1.91 -2.41
C ALA A 120 13.94 1.65 -2.06
N ILE A 121 13.07 2.51 -2.58
CA ILE A 121 11.61 2.40 -2.43
C ILE A 121 11.03 2.45 -3.84
N THR A 122 10.15 1.50 -4.15
CA THR A 122 9.36 1.49 -5.38
C THR A 122 7.90 1.73 -5.00
N VAL A 123 7.26 2.64 -5.74
CA VAL A 123 5.84 2.98 -5.58
C VAL A 123 5.15 2.67 -6.91
N GLU A 124 4.17 1.79 -6.89
CA GLU A 124 3.35 1.41 -8.04
C GLU A 124 1.91 1.89 -7.81
N GLU A 125 1.52 2.98 -8.46
CA GLU A 125 0.16 3.51 -8.40
C GLU A 125 -0.83 2.54 -9.05
N GLN A 126 -2.00 2.33 -8.42
CA GLN A 126 -3.02 1.45 -8.98
C GLN A 126 -3.72 2.11 -10.17
N PRO A 127 -3.86 1.42 -11.33
CA PRO A 127 -4.50 2.00 -12.51
C PRO A 127 -5.97 2.40 -12.31
N THR A 128 -6.62 1.80 -11.32
CA THR A 128 -8.05 1.94 -11.05
C THR A 128 -8.39 2.93 -9.93
N ASP A 129 -7.43 3.26 -9.07
CA ASP A 129 -7.60 4.24 -7.99
C ASP A 129 -6.31 5.05 -7.79
N ILE A 130 -6.39 6.36 -8.04
CA ILE A 130 -5.27 7.29 -7.92
C ILE A 130 -4.83 7.55 -6.48
N TYR A 131 -5.61 7.08 -5.51
CA TYR A 131 -5.32 7.16 -4.09
C TYR A 131 -4.71 5.88 -3.54
N GLU A 132 -4.61 4.83 -4.36
CA GLU A 132 -4.06 3.54 -3.98
C GLU A 132 -2.70 3.29 -4.65
N ALA A 133 -1.78 2.70 -3.90
CA ALA A 133 -0.47 2.32 -4.40
C ALA A 133 0.08 1.09 -3.68
N ASP A 134 0.95 0.35 -4.37
CA ASP A 134 1.81 -0.65 -3.74
C ASP A 134 3.19 -0.04 -3.48
N VAL A 135 3.66 -0.15 -2.25
CA VAL A 135 4.94 0.38 -1.80
C VAL A 135 5.82 -0.79 -1.39
N THR A 136 6.98 -0.87 -2.04
CA THR A 136 7.99 -1.89 -1.70
C THR A 136 9.30 -1.23 -1.30
N ALA A 137 9.97 -1.81 -0.31
CA ALA A 137 11.31 -1.40 0.09
C ALA A 137 12.17 -2.60 0.44
N GLY A 138 13.48 -2.44 0.28
CA GLY A 138 14.46 -3.49 0.51
C GLY A 138 14.77 -4.34 -0.73
N PRO A 139 15.79 -5.20 -0.64
CA PRO A 139 16.52 -5.50 0.59
C PRO A 139 17.66 -4.48 0.85
N CYS A 140 17.78 -3.94 2.07
CA CYS A 140 18.75 -2.87 2.43
C CYS A 140 19.24 -2.98 3.89
N ASP A 141 20.37 -2.33 4.20
CA ASP A 141 20.90 -2.30 5.58
C ASP A 141 20.45 -1.01 6.28
N ALA A 142 20.01 -1.12 7.53
CA ALA A 142 19.80 -0.01 8.43
C ALA A 142 20.76 -0.10 9.62
N ILE A 143 21.21 1.04 10.12
CA ILE A 143 22.21 1.13 11.17
C ILE A 143 21.65 1.83 12.41
N ARG A 144 22.08 1.37 13.58
CA ARG A 144 21.88 2.04 14.85
C ARG A 144 22.99 3.07 15.04
N LEU A 145 22.63 4.33 15.16
CA LEU A 145 23.60 5.43 15.04
C LEU A 145 24.65 5.48 16.16
N PHE A 146 24.36 4.95 17.35
CA PHE A 146 25.25 5.11 18.50
C PHE A 146 26.41 4.10 18.52
N ASP A 147 26.23 2.90 17.97
CA ASP A 147 27.24 1.84 17.98
C ASP A 147 27.50 1.18 16.62
N GLY A 148 26.74 1.57 15.59
CA GLY A 148 26.87 1.03 14.25
C GLY A 148 26.33 -0.39 14.10
N ALA A 149 25.56 -0.90 15.08
CA ALA A 149 24.88 -2.18 14.93
C ALA A 149 23.97 -2.16 13.69
N LYS A 150 23.87 -3.29 13.00
CA LYS A 150 23.17 -3.39 11.72
C LYS A 150 21.95 -4.29 11.83
N VAL A 151 20.90 -3.91 11.12
CA VAL A 151 19.77 -4.79 10.78
C VAL A 151 19.63 -4.82 9.27
N ARG A 152 19.24 -5.97 8.73
CA ARG A 152 18.94 -6.13 7.31
C ARG A 152 17.42 -6.07 7.14
N LEU A 153 16.90 -5.10 6.39
CA LEU A 153 15.54 -5.19 5.86
C LEU A 153 15.58 -6.15 4.67
N GLU A 154 14.87 -7.28 4.77
CA GLU A 154 14.77 -8.25 3.67
C GLU A 154 13.69 -7.83 2.69
N THR A 155 12.53 -7.45 3.21
CA THR A 155 11.42 -6.93 2.41
C THR A 155 10.50 -6.08 3.27
N ALA A 156 9.94 -5.05 2.68
CA ALA A 156 8.73 -4.39 3.14
C ALA A 156 7.81 -4.28 1.93
N THR A 157 6.57 -4.77 2.05
CA THR A 157 5.56 -4.69 1.00
C THR A 157 4.27 -4.26 1.63
N PHE A 158 3.76 -3.11 1.20
CA PHE A 158 2.54 -2.51 1.71
C PHE A 158 1.65 -2.07 0.57
N HIS A 159 0.39 -2.44 0.65
CA HIS A 159 -0.67 -1.80 -0.12
C HIS A 159 -1.23 -0.66 0.72
N VAL A 160 -1.30 0.53 0.14
CA VAL A 160 -1.68 1.75 0.84
C VAL A 160 -2.78 2.48 0.10
N ARG A 161 -3.64 3.14 0.88
CA ARG A 161 -4.62 4.09 0.38
C ARG A 161 -4.50 5.40 1.14
N ASP A 162 -4.18 6.49 0.45
CA ASP A 162 -4.09 7.83 1.02
C ASP A 162 -5.07 8.78 0.33
N CYS A 163 -6.18 9.05 1.01
CA CYS A 163 -7.22 9.96 0.55
C CYS A 163 -6.96 11.43 0.87
N LEU A 164 -5.91 11.71 1.66
CA LEU A 164 -5.52 13.05 2.12
C LEU A 164 -4.37 13.64 1.28
N GLY A 165 -3.72 12.82 0.44
CA GLY A 165 -2.80 13.21 -0.61
C GLY A 165 -3.47 14.13 -1.63
N THR A 166 -3.59 15.42 -1.31
CA THR A 166 -4.10 16.44 -2.23
C THR A 166 -3.23 16.51 -3.49
N LYS A 167 -3.90 16.47 -4.65
CA LYS A 167 -3.35 16.80 -5.97
C LYS A 167 -2.77 18.20 -6.03
#